data_AF-A0A5C1E7F2-F1
#
_entry.id   AF-A0A5C1E7F2-F1
#
_cell.length_a   1.000
_cell.length_b   1.000
_cell.length_c   1.000
_cell.angle_alpha   90.00
_cell.angle_beta   90.00
_cell.angle_gamma   90.00
#
_symmetry.space_group_name_H-M   'P 1'
#
loop_
_entity.id
_entity.type
_entity.pdbx_description
1 polymer ?
#
loop_
_entity_poly.entity_id
_entity_poly.type
_entity_poly.pdbx_seq_one_letter_code
_entity_poly.pdbx_strand_id
1 'polypeptide(L)'
;MPDLIVTNEELVVLETEEVISLIASAEQGPPGPPGLAGLPGGSSLTYPAGTALGGHRMVLLDATGSAVYADATDPSHALKVLGMTVGAAVAGYPVDIQTGGEITEPTWSWDVSLPVFLGANGLLTQVVPAAPSAFSLVVGIPLSPTTLYVSLREPILI
;
A
#
# COMPACT_ATOMS: atom_id res chain seq x y z
N MET A 1 19.84 53.71 -84.51
CA MET A 1 19.64 53.74 -83.05
C MET A 1 19.06 52.39 -82.66
N PRO A 2 19.67 51.62 -81.73
CA PRO A 2 19.17 50.30 -81.35
C PRO A 2 18.08 50.42 -80.28
N ASP A 3 17.03 49.59 -80.39
CA ASP A 3 16.04 49.43 -79.33
C ASP A 3 16.61 48.57 -78.20
N LEU A 4 16.55 49.11 -76.98
CA LEU A 4 16.91 48.41 -75.75
C LEU A 4 15.69 47.59 -75.29
N ILE A 5 15.77 46.27 -75.42
CA ILE A 5 14.78 45.36 -74.83
C ILE A 5 15.09 45.26 -73.34
N VAL A 6 14.24 45.84 -72.50
CA VAL A 6 14.26 45.62 -71.05
C VAL A 6 13.40 44.40 -70.77
N THR A 7 14.02 43.25 -70.52
CA THR A 7 13.34 42.10 -69.93
C THR A 7 13.28 42.29 -68.42
N ASN A 8 12.11 42.67 -67.90
CA ASN A 8 11.82 42.57 -66.48
C ASN A 8 11.66 41.09 -66.13
N GLU A 9 12.71 40.48 -65.57
CA GLU A 9 12.59 39.18 -64.92
C GLU A 9 11.95 39.40 -63.54
N GLU A 10 10.68 39.01 -63.42
CA GLU A 10 9.94 39.07 -62.17
C GLU A 10 10.37 37.88 -61.28
N LEU A 11 11.12 38.19 -60.21
CA LEU A 11 11.52 37.21 -59.20
C LEU A 11 10.32 36.95 -58.27
N VAL A 12 9.63 35.82 -58.47
CA VAL A 12 8.54 35.39 -57.58
C VAL A 12 9.12 34.66 -56.38
N VAL A 13 9.04 35.28 -55.20
CA VAL A 13 9.40 34.65 -53.92
C VAL A 13 8.18 33.88 -53.42
N LEU A 14 8.29 32.55 -53.34
CA LEU A 14 7.28 31.69 -52.73
C LEU A 14 7.56 31.59 -51.22
N GLU A 15 6.86 32.40 -50.44
CA GLU A 15 6.85 32.27 -48.98
C GLU A 15 5.84 31.18 -48.60
N THR A 16 6.33 30.08 -48.02
CA THR A 16 5.49 28.96 -47.58
C THR A 16 5.28 29.07 -46.08
N GLU A 17 4.12 29.55 -45.66
CA GLU A 17 3.75 29.58 -44.24
C GLU A 17 3.20 28.21 -43.82
N GLU A 18 3.91 27.49 -42.95
CA GLU A 18 3.34 26.32 -42.25
C GLU A 18 2.36 26.80 -41.18
N VAL A 19 1.07 26.74 -41.49
CA VAL A 19 0.00 27.01 -40.54
C VAL A 19 -0.17 25.79 -39.61
N ILE A 20 0.42 25.85 -38.42
CA ILE A 20 0.20 24.87 -37.36
C ILE A 20 -1.11 25.24 -36.63
N SER A 21 -2.16 24.43 -36.81
CA SER A 21 -3.41 24.57 -36.05
C SER A 21 -3.40 23.69 -34.80
N LEU A 22 -3.62 24.31 -33.64
CA LEU A 22 -3.87 23.59 -32.39
C LEU A 22 -5.26 22.92 -32.48
N ILE A 23 -5.29 21.59 -32.55
CA ILE A 23 -6.52 20.82 -32.76
C ILE A 23 -7.38 20.73 -31.48
N ALA A 24 -6.78 20.92 -30.30
CA ALA A 24 -7.46 21.10 -29.02
C ALA A 24 -6.47 21.59 -27.94
N SER A 25 -6.92 22.45 -27.02
CA SER A 25 -6.20 22.78 -25.79
C SER A 25 -6.36 21.61 -24.81
N ALA A 26 -5.26 21.01 -24.35
CA ALA A 26 -5.33 19.97 -23.32
C ALA A 26 -5.67 20.62 -21.97
N GLU A 27 -6.91 20.44 -21.51
CA GLU A 27 -7.32 20.85 -20.17
C GLU A 27 -6.92 19.78 -19.14
N GLN A 28 -6.39 20.20 -17.99
CA GLN A 28 -6.16 19.29 -16.88
C GLN A 28 -7.50 18.68 -16.46
N GLY A 29 -7.56 17.35 -16.36
CA GLY A 29 -8.75 16.66 -15.86
C GLY A 29 -9.12 17.14 -14.44
N PRO A 30 -10.40 17.00 -14.03
CA PRO A 30 -10.78 17.31 -12.67
C PRO A 30 -9.92 16.51 -11.68
N PRO A 31 -9.64 17.06 -10.49
CA PRO A 31 -9.03 16.29 -9.41
C PRO A 31 -9.77 14.96 -9.22
N GLY A 32 -9.02 13.88 -8.99
CA GLY A 32 -9.61 12.56 -8.75
C GLY A 32 -10.57 12.57 -7.54
N PRO A 33 -11.48 11.59 -7.45
CA PRO A 33 -12.37 11.48 -6.30
C PRO A 33 -11.54 11.36 -5.00
N PRO A 34 -12.00 11.95 -3.87
CA PRO A 34 -11.40 11.68 -2.57
C PRO A 34 -11.33 10.17 -2.30
N GLY A 35 -10.27 9.73 -1.62
CA GLY A 35 -10.13 8.33 -1.21
C GLY A 35 -11.27 7.87 -0.29
N LEU A 36 -11.44 6.56 -0.13
CA LEU A 36 -12.43 6.00 0.79
C LEU A 36 -12.17 6.50 2.22
N ALA A 37 -13.25 6.83 2.93
CA ALA A 37 -13.15 7.20 4.35
C ALA A 37 -12.56 6.01 5.14
N GLY A 38 -11.61 6.29 6.05
CA GLY A 38 -11.01 5.29 6.91
C GLY A 38 -12.05 4.57 7.79
N LEU A 39 -11.74 3.35 8.20
CA LEU A 39 -12.59 2.53 9.08
C LEU A 39 -12.87 3.26 10.42
N PRO A 40 -14.11 3.24 10.93
CA PRO A 40 -14.42 3.83 12.24
C PRO A 40 -13.67 3.09 13.37
N GLY A 41 -12.92 3.83 14.19
CA GLY A 41 -12.40 3.34 15.49
C GLY A 41 -10.99 2.74 15.50
N GLY A 42 -10.28 2.71 14.38
CA GLY A 42 -8.88 2.25 14.29
C GLY A 42 -7.94 3.30 13.69
N SER A 43 -6.68 3.33 14.13
CA SER A 43 -5.63 4.05 13.42
C SER A 43 -5.15 3.21 12.23
N SER A 44 -5.29 3.75 11.03
CA SER A 44 -4.82 3.11 9.79
C SER A 44 -3.68 3.92 9.19
N LEU A 45 -2.68 3.23 8.65
CA LEU A 45 -1.57 3.79 7.89
C LEU A 45 -1.49 3.10 6.52
N THR A 46 -1.06 3.83 5.50
CA THR A 46 -0.93 3.29 4.15
C THR A 46 0.55 3.30 3.73
N TYR A 47 1.05 2.15 3.26
CA TYR A 47 2.42 1.96 2.79
C TYR A 47 2.45 1.17 1.48
N PRO A 48 3.50 1.25 0.65
CA PRO A 48 3.66 0.36 -0.49
C PRO A 48 3.93 -1.07 -0.01
N ALA A 49 3.31 -2.07 -0.63
CA ALA A 49 3.58 -3.46 -0.34
C ALA A 49 4.95 -3.88 -0.91
N GLY A 50 5.87 -4.39 -0.09
CA GLY A 50 7.18 -4.87 -0.53
C GLY A 50 7.11 -6.21 -1.28
N THR A 51 6.03 -6.95 -1.08
CA THR A 51 5.70 -8.20 -1.78
C THR A 51 4.18 -8.30 -1.96
N ALA A 52 3.68 -9.37 -2.59
CA ALA A 52 2.25 -9.66 -2.58
C ALA A 52 1.80 -9.98 -1.14
N LEU A 53 0.89 -9.16 -0.60
CA LEU A 53 0.35 -9.28 0.74
C LEU A 53 -1.11 -9.74 0.69
N GLY A 54 -1.46 -10.68 1.55
CA GLY A 54 -2.84 -11.05 1.84
C GLY A 54 -3.44 -10.11 2.88
N GLY A 55 -4.78 -10.03 2.89
CA GLY A 55 -5.51 -9.36 3.96
C GLY A 55 -5.37 -10.10 5.29
N HIS A 56 -5.60 -9.37 6.38
CA HIS A 56 -5.65 -9.88 7.74
C HIS A 56 -4.36 -10.56 8.20
N ARG A 57 -3.21 -10.04 7.76
CA ARG A 57 -1.88 -10.52 8.13
C ARG A 57 -1.05 -9.43 8.80
N MET A 58 -0.24 -9.85 9.77
CA MET A 58 0.67 -8.96 10.48
C MET A 58 1.86 -8.57 9.61
N VAL A 59 2.22 -7.30 9.65
CA VAL A 59 3.27 -6.72 8.82
C VAL A 59 4.19 -5.80 9.62
N LEU A 60 5.38 -5.58 9.08
CA LEU A 60 6.35 -4.57 9.48
C LEU A 60 6.85 -3.82 8.25
N LEU A 61 7.63 -2.76 8.45
CA LEU A 61 8.30 -2.06 7.36
C LEU A 61 9.72 -2.56 7.20
N ASP A 62 10.10 -2.88 5.96
CA ASP A 62 11.48 -3.18 5.61
C ASP A 62 12.36 -1.91 5.58
N ALA A 63 13.63 -2.08 5.26
CA ALA A 63 14.59 -0.97 5.19
C ALA A 63 14.26 0.07 4.10
N THR A 64 13.40 -0.26 3.14
CA THR A 64 12.93 0.66 2.08
C THR A 64 11.65 1.39 2.47
N GLY A 65 11.05 1.08 3.63
CA GLY A 65 9.76 1.60 4.05
C GLY A 65 8.57 0.88 3.43
N SER A 66 8.78 -0.30 2.85
CA SER A 66 7.72 -1.11 2.25
C SER A 66 7.18 -2.14 3.25
N ALA A 67 5.87 -2.38 3.22
CA ALA A 67 5.22 -3.35 4.08
C ALA A 67 5.56 -4.79 3.67
N VAL A 68 6.05 -5.59 4.61
CA VAL A 68 6.36 -7.01 4.43
C VAL A 68 5.79 -7.81 5.60
N TYR A 69 5.59 -9.12 5.42
CA TYR A 69 5.08 -9.95 6.51
C TYR A 69 6.02 -9.92 7.71
N ALA A 70 5.43 -9.72 8.90
CA ALA A 70 6.12 -9.97 10.14
C ALA A 70 6.29 -11.48 10.34
N ASP A 71 7.33 -11.91 11.05
CA ASP A 71 7.58 -13.34 11.27
C ASP A 71 8.09 -13.57 12.68
N ALA A 72 7.36 -14.39 13.45
CA ALA A 72 7.74 -14.75 14.82
C ALA A 72 9.04 -15.58 14.92
N THR A 73 9.49 -16.18 13.81
CA THR A 73 10.73 -16.97 13.75
C THR A 73 11.99 -16.12 13.50
N ASP A 74 11.82 -14.86 13.10
CA ASP A 74 12.94 -13.93 12.91
C ASP A 74 13.09 -13.01 14.13
N PRO A 75 14.12 -13.16 14.97
CA PRO A 75 14.30 -12.34 16.16
C PRO A 75 14.44 -10.84 15.85
N SER A 76 14.87 -10.47 14.64
CA SER A 76 15.01 -9.07 14.24
C SER A 76 13.68 -8.35 14.04
N HIS A 77 12.57 -9.10 13.98
CA HIS A 77 11.21 -8.58 13.81
C HIS A 77 10.52 -8.22 15.13
N ALA A 78 11.00 -8.73 16.28
CA ALA A 78 10.29 -8.69 17.56
C ALA A 78 9.74 -7.29 17.92
N LEU A 79 10.56 -6.25 17.74
CA LEU A 79 10.23 -4.86 18.09
C LEU A 79 9.83 -3.99 16.89
N LYS A 80 9.53 -4.58 15.73
CA LYS A 80 9.25 -3.84 14.48
C LYS A 80 7.86 -4.06 13.90
N VAL A 81 7.07 -4.96 14.49
CA VAL A 81 5.71 -5.27 14.02
C VAL A 81 4.84 -4.02 14.12
N LEU A 82 4.23 -3.63 13.00
CA LEU A 82 3.49 -2.37 12.86
C LEU A 82 1.99 -2.54 13.07
N GLY A 83 1.39 -3.56 12.45
CA GLY A 83 -0.06 -3.73 12.44
C GLY A 83 -0.51 -4.84 11.49
N MET A 84 -1.81 -4.85 11.19
CA MET A 84 -2.46 -5.87 10.36
C MET A 84 -2.97 -5.25 9.05
N THR A 85 -2.76 -5.95 7.93
CA THR A 85 -3.39 -5.57 6.65
C THR A 85 -4.91 -5.74 6.74
N VAL A 86 -5.69 -4.80 6.21
CA VAL A 86 -7.17 -4.94 6.13
C VAL A 86 -7.65 -5.48 4.78
N GLY A 87 -6.72 -5.66 3.83
CA GLY A 87 -6.99 -6.18 2.49
C GLY A 87 -5.71 -6.69 1.83
N ALA A 88 -5.86 -7.35 0.69
CA ALA A 88 -4.73 -7.83 -0.10
C ALA A 88 -4.16 -6.70 -0.98
N ALA A 89 -2.87 -6.76 -1.26
CA ALA A 89 -2.18 -5.84 -2.16
C ALA A 89 -1.10 -6.58 -2.96
N VAL A 90 -0.90 -6.14 -4.19
CA VAL A 90 0.22 -6.61 -5.02
C VAL A 90 1.47 -5.76 -4.73
N ALA A 91 2.66 -6.30 -4.99
CA ALA A 91 3.92 -5.60 -4.73
C ALA A 91 3.97 -4.22 -5.42
N GLY A 92 4.48 -3.22 -4.72
CA GLY A 92 4.59 -1.82 -5.15
C GLY A 92 3.30 -1.00 -5.00
N TYR A 93 2.15 -1.63 -4.77
CA TYR A 93 0.88 -0.93 -4.61
C TYR A 93 0.59 -0.58 -3.14
N PRO A 94 -0.22 0.46 -2.88
CA PRO A 94 -0.61 0.81 -1.52
C PRO A 94 -1.36 -0.33 -0.83
N VAL A 95 -1.05 -0.55 0.45
CA VAL A 95 -1.78 -1.43 1.37
C VAL A 95 -2.12 -0.66 2.64
N ASP A 96 -3.36 -0.82 3.10
CA ASP A 96 -3.81 -0.26 4.37
C ASP A 96 -3.51 -1.20 5.52
N ILE A 97 -2.90 -0.64 6.57
CA ILE A 97 -2.43 -1.34 7.76
C ILE A 97 -3.10 -0.70 8.97
N GLN A 98 -3.94 -1.47 9.64
CA GLN A 98 -4.56 -1.08 10.88
C GLN A 98 -3.61 -1.39 12.05
N THR A 99 -3.21 -0.35 12.78
CA THR A 99 -2.27 -0.43 13.90
C THR A 99 -2.96 -0.63 15.25
N GLY A 100 -4.28 -0.46 15.29
CA GLY A 100 -5.11 -0.77 16.45
C GLY A 100 -6.61 -0.64 16.18
N GLY A 101 -7.42 -1.13 17.12
CA GLY A 101 -8.88 -1.09 17.04
C GLY A 101 -9.51 -2.40 16.56
N GLU A 102 -10.81 -2.38 16.29
CA GLU A 102 -11.56 -3.58 15.93
C GLU A 102 -11.39 -3.95 14.45
N ILE A 103 -11.21 -5.24 14.19
CA ILE A 103 -11.25 -5.85 12.86
C ILE A 103 -12.21 -7.03 12.92
N THR A 104 -13.10 -7.14 11.93
CA THR A 104 -14.00 -8.29 11.77
C THR A 104 -13.71 -9.00 10.48
N GLU A 105 -13.47 -10.30 10.55
CA GLU A 105 -13.26 -11.17 9.39
C GLU A 105 -14.14 -12.43 9.55
N PRO A 106 -15.15 -12.64 8.67
CA PRO A 106 -16.15 -13.71 8.83
C PRO A 106 -15.61 -15.14 8.86
N THR A 107 -14.43 -15.37 8.30
CA THR A 107 -13.83 -16.71 8.24
C THR A 107 -13.06 -17.11 9.51
N TRP A 108 -12.90 -16.18 10.47
CA TRP A 108 -12.28 -16.48 11.76
C TRP A 108 -13.19 -17.27 12.69
N SER A 109 -12.56 -17.98 13.63
CA SER A 109 -13.22 -18.80 14.64
C SER A 109 -12.45 -18.78 15.96
N TRP A 110 -12.21 -17.58 16.49
CA TRP A 110 -11.43 -17.38 17.71
C TRP A 110 -12.11 -17.94 18.95
N ASP A 111 -11.31 -18.56 19.83
CA ASP A 111 -11.66 -18.77 21.23
C ASP A 111 -11.49 -17.45 21.98
N VAL A 112 -12.60 -16.83 22.41
CA VAL A 112 -12.60 -15.53 23.10
C VAL A 112 -11.95 -15.55 24.48
N SER A 113 -11.61 -16.73 25.02
CA SER A 113 -10.88 -16.86 26.29
C SER A 113 -9.36 -16.78 26.13
N LEU A 114 -8.86 -16.81 24.90
CA LEU A 114 -7.43 -16.83 24.58
C LEU A 114 -7.00 -15.58 23.79
N PRO A 115 -5.78 -15.06 24.02
CA PRO A 115 -5.21 -14.01 23.18
C PRO A 115 -4.84 -14.56 21.78
N VAL A 116 -4.63 -13.64 20.83
CA VAL A 116 -4.09 -13.98 19.50
C VAL A 116 -2.64 -13.52 19.41
N PHE A 117 -1.79 -14.40 18.90
CA PHE A 117 -0.36 -14.19 18.74
C PHE A 117 0.05 -14.09 17.27
N LEU A 118 1.21 -13.47 17.04
CA LEU A 118 1.92 -13.54 15.76
C LEU A 118 2.53 -14.94 15.56
N GLY A 119 2.33 -15.51 14.37
CA GLY A 119 3.04 -16.68 13.86
C GLY A 119 4.03 -16.34 12.74
N ALA A 120 4.39 -17.35 11.95
CA ALA A 120 5.24 -17.16 10.77
C ALA A 120 4.48 -16.46 9.63
N ASN A 121 5.19 -15.73 8.77
CA ASN A 121 4.63 -15.06 7.57
C ASN A 121 3.34 -14.25 7.82
N GLY A 122 3.28 -13.53 8.93
CA GLY A 122 2.19 -12.64 9.29
C GLY A 122 0.90 -13.36 9.72
N LEU A 123 0.94 -14.68 9.89
CA LEU A 123 -0.23 -15.46 10.32
C LEU A 123 -0.57 -15.22 11.78
N LEU A 124 -1.83 -15.48 12.12
CA LEU A 124 -2.39 -15.36 13.46
C LEU A 124 -2.57 -16.76 14.05
N THR A 125 -2.33 -16.90 15.35
CA THR A 125 -2.52 -18.17 16.08
C THR A 125 -2.96 -17.91 17.52
N GLN A 126 -3.71 -18.84 18.11
CA GLN A 126 -4.01 -18.85 19.57
C GLN A 126 -3.17 -19.87 20.33
N VAL A 127 -2.29 -20.60 19.64
CA VAL A 127 -1.27 -21.44 20.27
C VAL A 127 -0.12 -20.52 20.69
N VAL A 128 0.24 -20.55 21.98
CA VAL A 128 1.36 -19.78 22.52
C VAL A 128 2.63 -20.11 21.71
N PRO A 129 3.28 -19.12 21.08
CA PRO A 129 4.49 -19.36 20.32
C PRO A 129 5.59 -19.99 21.17
N ALA A 130 6.24 -21.00 20.60
CA ALA A 130 7.42 -21.68 21.13
C ALA A 130 8.36 -22.00 19.94
N ALA A 131 9.53 -22.57 20.20
CA ALA A 131 10.48 -22.96 19.13
C ALA A 131 9.74 -23.70 17.99
N PRO A 132 9.89 -23.27 16.73
CA PRO A 132 10.96 -22.41 16.20
C PRO A 132 10.71 -20.88 16.25
N SER A 133 9.62 -20.41 16.84
CA SER A 133 9.44 -18.96 17.06
C SER A 133 10.54 -18.44 17.99
N ALA A 134 11.15 -17.32 17.61
CA ALA A 134 12.19 -16.63 18.37
C ALA A 134 11.60 -15.65 19.40
N PHE A 135 10.32 -15.28 19.25
CA PHE A 135 9.59 -14.46 20.21
C PHE A 135 8.09 -14.77 20.19
N SER A 136 7.42 -14.41 21.28
CA SER A 136 5.96 -14.39 21.40
C SER A 136 5.48 -12.94 21.46
N LEU A 137 4.52 -12.61 20.61
CA LEU A 137 3.90 -11.30 20.54
C LEU A 137 2.39 -11.47 20.51
N VAL A 138 1.69 -10.93 21.52
CA VAL A 138 0.24 -10.79 21.49
C VAL A 138 -0.11 -9.64 20.55
N VAL A 139 -0.92 -9.93 19.54
CA VAL A 139 -1.34 -8.95 18.53
C VAL A 139 -2.72 -8.35 18.82
N GLY A 140 -3.51 -9.01 19.66
CA GLY A 140 -4.85 -8.56 20.03
C GLY A 140 -5.61 -9.57 20.88
N ILE A 141 -6.82 -9.16 21.26
CA ILE A 141 -7.77 -9.96 22.03
C ILE A 141 -9.08 -10.12 21.26
N PRO A 142 -9.61 -11.34 21.08
CA PRO A 142 -10.90 -11.52 20.42
C PRO A 142 -12.03 -10.91 21.25
N LEU A 143 -12.93 -10.18 20.60
CA LEU A 143 -14.19 -9.70 21.19
C LEU A 143 -15.36 -10.63 20.85
N SER A 144 -15.22 -11.39 19.76
CA SER A 144 -16.13 -12.44 19.32
C SER A 144 -15.33 -13.47 18.51
N PRO A 145 -15.92 -14.61 18.10
CA PRO A 145 -15.24 -15.57 17.23
C PRO A 145 -14.73 -14.98 15.90
N THR A 146 -15.33 -13.88 15.43
CA THR A 146 -14.99 -13.25 14.14
C THR A 146 -14.46 -11.83 14.28
N THR A 147 -14.35 -11.29 15.50
CA THR A 147 -13.92 -9.92 15.76
C THR A 147 -12.71 -9.91 16.68
N LEU A 148 -11.63 -9.25 16.25
CA LEU A 148 -10.39 -9.07 16.99
C LEU A 148 -10.20 -7.58 17.31
N TYR A 149 -9.93 -7.25 18.58
CA TYR A 149 -9.40 -5.95 18.92
C TYR A 149 -7.88 -5.98 18.80
N VAL A 150 -7.34 -5.39 17.73
CA VAL A 150 -5.91 -5.28 17.46
C VAL A 150 -5.29 -4.31 18.47
N SER A 151 -4.32 -4.81 19.21
CA SER A 151 -3.60 -4.07 20.23
C SER A 151 -2.29 -4.79 20.52
N LEU A 152 -1.22 -4.37 19.84
CA LEU A 152 0.10 -4.96 20.01
C LEU A 152 0.58 -4.79 21.46
N ARG A 153 1.21 -5.84 22.01
CA ARG A 153 1.88 -5.82 23.32
C ARG A 153 3.39 -5.88 23.14
N GLU A 154 4.14 -5.77 24.22
CA GLU A 154 5.58 -5.99 24.17
C GLU A 154 5.88 -7.47 23.85
N PRO A 155 6.81 -7.76 22.93
CA PRO A 155 7.23 -9.12 22.63
C PRO A 155 8.05 -9.71 23.78
N ILE A 156 7.94 -11.02 23.95
CA ILE A 156 8.78 -11.81 24.86
C ILE A 156 9.72 -12.67 24.01
N LEU A 157 11.03 -12.51 24.15
CA LEU A 157 12.02 -13.35 23.48
C LEU A 157 12.06 -14.75 24.12
N ILE A 158 12.23 -15.79 23.31
CA ILE A 158 12.17 -17.21 23.72
C ILE A 158 13.45 -17.94 23.35
#